data_AF-B3QPL4-F1
#
_entry.id   AF-B3QPL4-F1
#
_cell.length_a   1.000
_cell.length_b   1.000
_cell.length_c   1.000
_cell.angle_alpha   90.00
_cell.angle_beta   90.00
_cell.angle_gamma   90.00
#
_symmetry.space_group_name_H-M   'P 1'
#
loop_
_entity.id
_entity.type
_entity.pdbx_description
1 polymer ?
#
loop_
_entity_poly.entity_id
_entity_poly.type
_entity_poly.pdbx_seq_one_letter_code
_entity_poly.pdbx_strand_id
1 'polypeptide(L)'
;MKAIHADVAKFRTPVNAGVQSQKGNALIEFAFVLPVFLVLLFGMVTFSLGIYDKTVLTMATREGARAGAVYDAGNYDSDGDLDVTSVQTKARNATLAVLANKLISFGSKTPTVDNPSITGDILTVTAHLNYTGIFFLTGGQDISATSSMRIEALQSYASP
;
A
#
# COMPACT_ATOMS: atom_id res chain seq x y z
N MET A 1 34.36 54.60 -79.97
CA MET A 1 33.65 53.56 -80.73
C MET A 1 34.11 52.21 -80.21
N LYS A 2 33.18 51.27 -79.99
CA LYS A 2 33.35 49.84 -79.66
C LYS A 2 33.45 49.44 -78.18
N ALA A 3 32.49 48.59 -77.82
CA ALA A 3 32.15 48.00 -76.53
C ALA A 3 33.04 46.82 -76.14
N ILE A 4 33.00 46.41 -74.86
CA ILE A 4 33.16 45.06 -74.28
C ILE A 4 32.70 45.25 -72.80
N HIS A 5 31.48 44.94 -72.36
CA HIS A 5 30.77 43.66 -72.20
C HIS A 5 31.56 42.56 -71.47
N ALA A 6 30.93 42.04 -70.42
CA ALA A 6 31.35 40.95 -69.54
C ALA A 6 32.44 41.37 -68.53
N ASP A 7 32.31 41.10 -67.24
CA ASP A 7 31.81 39.87 -66.67
C ASP A 7 31.28 40.15 -65.25
N VAL A 8 29.97 40.02 -65.06
CA VAL A 8 29.41 39.90 -63.71
C VAL A 8 29.69 38.47 -63.28
N ALA A 9 30.91 38.25 -62.77
CA ALA A 9 31.28 37.01 -62.13
C ALA A 9 30.35 36.81 -60.91
N LYS A 10 29.26 36.09 -61.13
CA LYS A 10 28.41 35.52 -60.10
C LYS A 10 29.27 34.60 -59.25
N PHE A 11 29.85 35.15 -58.19
CA PHE A 11 30.39 34.36 -57.10
C PHE A 11 29.21 33.74 -56.35
N ARG A 12 28.73 32.61 -56.86
CA ARG A 12 27.74 31.77 -56.18
C ARG A 12 28.43 31.24 -54.93
N THR A 13 28.10 31.82 -53.78
CA THR A 13 28.43 31.25 -52.49
C THR A 13 27.82 29.85 -52.40
N PRO A 14 28.60 28.82 -52.00
CA PRO A 14 28.02 27.52 -51.74
C PRO A 14 27.09 27.67 -50.53
N VAL A 15 25.79 27.50 -50.76
CA VAL A 15 24.84 27.28 -49.67
C VAL A 15 25.24 25.93 -49.07
N ASN A 16 25.98 25.97 -47.97
CA ASN A 16 26.19 24.81 -47.12
C ASN A 16 24.82 24.43 -46.56
N ALA A 17 24.14 23.52 -47.26
CA ALA A 17 22.96 22.85 -46.75
C ALA A 17 23.43 21.97 -45.59
N GLY A 18 23.46 22.56 -44.40
CA GLY A 18 23.79 21.86 -43.17
C GLY A 18 22.89 20.64 -43.07
N VAL A 19 23.49 19.46 -43.18
CA VAL A 19 22.84 18.20 -42.83
C VAL A 19 22.51 18.31 -41.35
N GLN A 20 21.29 18.73 -41.05
CA GLN A 20 20.79 18.77 -39.68
C GLN A 20 20.71 17.32 -39.20
N SER A 21 21.72 16.93 -38.45
CA SER A 21 21.83 15.62 -37.83
C SER A 21 20.67 15.47 -36.84
N GLN A 22 19.60 14.79 -37.24
CA GLN A 22 18.43 14.46 -36.41
C GLN A 22 18.75 13.54 -35.21
N LYS A 23 20.03 13.22 -34.98
CA LYS A 23 20.49 12.22 -34.01
C LYS A 23 20.24 12.57 -32.54
N GLY A 24 19.79 13.80 -32.24
CA GLY A 24 19.43 14.24 -30.88
C GLY A 24 17.92 14.33 -30.59
N ASN A 25 17.06 14.27 -31.60
CA ASN A 25 15.62 14.55 -31.42
C ASN A 25 14.90 13.44 -30.66
N ALA A 26 15.24 12.18 -30.94
CA ALA A 26 14.68 11.01 -30.26
C ALA A 26 14.99 10.99 -28.76
N LEU A 27 16.16 11.51 -28.35
CA LEU A 27 16.53 11.61 -26.93
C LEU A 27 15.64 12.63 -26.19
N ILE A 28 15.32 13.74 -26.86
CA ILE A 28 14.45 14.79 -26.32
C ILE A 28 13.00 14.31 -26.22
N GLU A 29 12.50 13.62 -27.25
CA GLU A 29 11.15 13.02 -27.23
C GLU A 29 11.00 12.01 -26.08
N PHE A 30 12.01 11.16 -25.89
CA PHE A 30 12.04 10.23 -24.76
C PHE A 30 12.07 10.95 -23.40
N ALA A 31 12.81 12.05 -23.28
CA ALA A 31 12.91 12.82 -22.04
C ALA A 31 11.56 13.39 -21.58
N PHE A 32 10.60 13.60 -22.49
CA PHE A 32 9.24 14.04 -22.14
C PHE A 32 8.29 12.89 -21.83
N VAL A 33 8.44 11.73 -22.48
CA VAL A 33 7.59 10.55 -22.22
C VAL A 33 7.98 9.87 -20.91
N LEU A 34 9.28 9.80 -20.60
CA LEU A 34 9.81 9.10 -19.44
C LEU A 34 9.18 9.57 -18.10
N PRO A 35 9.05 10.88 -17.79
CA PRO A 35 8.43 11.33 -16.55
C PRO A 35 6.99 10.83 -16.37
N VAL A 36 6.18 10.90 -17.42
CA VAL A 36 4.78 10.43 -17.39
C VAL A 36 4.74 8.91 -17.20
N PHE A 37 5.59 8.18 -17.92
CA PHE A 37 5.72 6.74 -17.78
C PHE A 37 6.11 6.33 -16.36
N LEU A 38 7.10 7.01 -15.75
CA LEU A 38 7.54 6.72 -14.38
C LEU A 38 6.45 6.99 -13.35
N VAL A 39 5.70 8.09 -13.49
CA VAL A 39 4.56 8.38 -12.59
C VAL A 39 3.51 7.27 -12.68
N LEU A 40 3.16 6.81 -13.88
CA LEU A 40 2.21 5.71 -14.06
C LEU A 40 2.74 4.39 -13.49
N LEU A 41 4.01 4.05 -13.77
CA LEU A 41 4.64 2.83 -13.28
C LEU A 41 4.68 2.80 -11.75
N PHE A 42 5.17 3.86 -11.12
CA PHE A 42 5.24 3.96 -9.67
C PHE A 42 3.86 4.09 -9.03
N GLY A 43 2.90 4.72 -9.70
CA GLY A 43 1.50 4.74 -9.28
C GLY A 43 0.91 3.34 -9.20
N MET A 44 1.10 2.51 -10.23
CA MET A 44 0.65 1.12 -10.23
C MET A 44 1.30 0.28 -9.13
N VAL A 45 2.61 0.41 -8.95
CA VAL A 45 3.34 -0.32 -7.90
C VAL A 45 2.83 0.08 -6.51
N THR A 46 2.71 1.39 -6.26
CA THR A 46 2.21 1.92 -4.97
C THR A 46 0.79 1.43 -4.71
N PHE A 47 -0.09 1.52 -5.70
CA PHE A 47 -1.47 1.04 -5.55
C PHE A 47 -1.55 -0.47 -5.25
N SER A 48 -0.74 -1.27 -5.95
CA SER A 48 -0.70 -2.73 -5.75
C SER A 48 -0.25 -3.09 -4.34
N LEU A 49 0.76 -2.38 -3.80
CA LEU A 49 1.25 -2.59 -2.45
C LEU A 49 0.23 -2.15 -1.39
N GLY A 50 -0.53 -1.09 -1.62
CA GLY A 50 -1.63 -0.68 -0.73
C GLY A 50 -2.72 -1.77 -0.62
N ILE A 51 -3.09 -2.40 -1.73
CA ILE A 51 -4.03 -3.54 -1.73
C ILE A 51 -3.43 -4.76 -1.02
N TYR A 52 -2.14 -5.03 -1.23
CA TYR A 52 -1.44 -6.10 -0.54
C TYR A 52 -1.49 -5.92 0.99
N ASP A 53 -1.13 -4.74 1.49
CA ASP A 53 -1.18 -4.44 2.93
C ASP A 53 -2.60 -4.52 3.49
N LYS A 54 -3.61 -4.04 2.73
CA LYS A 54 -5.02 -4.19 3.09
C LYS A 54 -5.43 -5.66 3.25
N THR A 55 -4.92 -6.52 2.38
CA THR A 55 -5.16 -7.98 2.46
C THR A 55 -4.49 -8.56 3.71
N VAL A 56 -3.26 -8.16 4.00
CA VAL A 56 -2.54 -8.56 5.21
C VAL A 56 -3.27 -8.12 6.48
N LEU A 57 -3.80 -6.90 6.53
CA LEU A 57 -4.64 -6.40 7.63
C LEU A 57 -5.89 -7.27 7.83
N THR A 58 -6.55 -7.64 6.74
CA THR A 58 -7.75 -8.51 6.78
C THR A 58 -7.40 -9.90 7.31
N MET A 59 -6.29 -10.48 6.86
CA MET A 59 -5.81 -11.76 7.37
C MET A 59 -5.44 -11.69 8.85
N ALA A 60 -4.76 -10.61 9.27
CA ALA A 60 -4.33 -10.41 10.65
C ALA A 60 -5.51 -10.27 11.61
N THR A 61 -6.50 -9.43 11.27
CA THR A 61 -7.70 -9.23 12.10
C THR A 61 -8.53 -10.49 12.19
N ARG A 62 -8.62 -11.28 11.12
CA ARG A 62 -9.29 -12.59 11.13
C ARG A 62 -8.58 -13.59 12.05
N GLU A 63 -7.25 -13.65 12.01
CA GLU A 63 -6.48 -14.52 12.89
C GLU A 63 -6.56 -14.07 14.36
N GLY A 64 -6.53 -12.76 14.61
CA GLY A 64 -6.76 -12.19 15.94
C GLY A 64 -8.15 -12.51 16.49
N ALA A 65 -9.19 -12.31 15.68
CA ALA A 65 -10.57 -12.64 16.07
C ALA A 65 -10.70 -14.13 16.38
N ARG A 66 -10.06 -15.00 15.58
CA ARG A 66 -10.04 -16.45 15.83
C ARG A 66 -9.33 -16.78 17.14
N ALA A 67 -8.16 -16.20 17.37
CA ALA A 67 -7.38 -16.45 18.58
C ALA A 67 -8.12 -16.03 19.85
N GLY A 68 -8.87 -14.92 19.81
CA GLY A 68 -9.68 -14.45 20.94
C GLY A 68 -11.01 -15.19 21.10
N ALA A 69 -11.66 -15.60 20.01
CA ALA A 69 -12.98 -16.23 20.06
C ALA A 69 -12.95 -17.71 20.50
N VAL A 70 -11.81 -18.38 20.35
CA VAL A 70 -11.63 -19.78 20.78
C VAL A 70 -11.63 -19.87 22.30
N TYR A 71 -12.38 -20.85 22.82
CA TYR A 71 -12.35 -21.22 24.23
C TYR A 71 -10.93 -21.52 24.70
N ASP A 72 -10.52 -20.87 25.79
CA ASP A 72 -9.24 -21.07 26.45
C ASP A 72 -9.49 -20.92 27.94
N ALA A 73 -8.95 -21.82 28.76
CA ALA A 73 -9.10 -21.74 30.21
C ALA A 73 -8.49 -20.44 30.77
N GLY A 74 -7.51 -19.84 30.09
CA GLY A 74 -6.97 -18.53 30.44
C GLY A 74 -7.86 -17.33 30.09
N ASN A 75 -9.00 -17.54 29.42
CA ASN A 75 -9.97 -16.49 29.09
C ASN A 75 -11.12 -16.40 30.09
N TYR A 76 -11.13 -17.21 31.16
CA TYR A 76 -12.16 -17.22 32.17
C TYR A 76 -11.56 -16.97 33.55
N ASP A 77 -12.27 -16.25 34.39
CA ASP A 77 -11.86 -16.00 35.77
C ASP A 77 -12.14 -17.21 36.68
N SER A 78 -11.85 -17.06 37.97
CA SER A 78 -12.07 -18.11 38.98
C SER A 78 -13.55 -18.48 39.18
N ASP A 79 -14.47 -17.59 38.79
CA ASP A 79 -15.91 -17.78 38.91
C ASP A 79 -16.52 -18.38 37.63
N GLY A 80 -15.70 -18.54 36.57
CA GLY A 80 -16.10 -19.08 35.28
C GLY A 80 -16.69 -18.04 34.32
N ASP A 81 -16.59 -16.76 34.66
CA ASP A 81 -17.00 -15.65 33.81
C ASP A 81 -15.90 -15.29 32.81
N LEU A 82 -16.29 -14.76 31.65
CA LEU A 82 -15.35 -14.40 30.59
C LEU A 82 -14.49 -13.20 31.01
N ASP A 83 -13.16 -13.40 31.08
CA ASP A 83 -12.21 -12.30 31.23
C ASP A 83 -12.01 -11.58 29.89
N VAL A 84 -12.78 -10.51 29.72
CA VAL A 84 -12.73 -9.61 28.57
C VAL A 84 -11.31 -9.12 28.28
N THR A 85 -10.50 -8.84 29.30
CA THR A 85 -9.16 -8.30 29.12
C THR A 85 -8.22 -9.35 28.53
N SER A 86 -8.31 -10.60 28.99
CA SER A 86 -7.53 -11.71 28.45
C SER A 86 -7.89 -12.01 27.00
N VAL A 87 -9.18 -12.06 26.67
CA VAL A 87 -9.66 -12.25 25.27
C VAL A 87 -9.16 -11.13 24.35
N GLN A 88 -9.31 -9.87 24.77
CA GLN A 88 -8.86 -8.70 24.02
C GLN A 88 -7.35 -8.71 23.81
N THR A 89 -6.58 -9.03 24.85
CA THR A 89 -5.12 -9.10 24.80
C THR A 89 -4.67 -10.20 23.85
N LYS A 90 -5.28 -11.39 23.91
CA LYS A 90 -4.97 -12.50 23.02
C LYS A 90 -5.26 -12.17 21.56
N ALA A 91 -6.43 -11.61 21.27
CA ALA A 91 -6.83 -11.19 19.93
C ALA A 91 -5.89 -10.11 19.35
N ARG A 92 -5.55 -9.11 20.19
CA ARG A 92 -4.62 -8.04 19.82
C ARG A 92 -3.23 -8.58 19.53
N ASN A 93 -2.68 -9.41 20.40
CA ASN A 93 -1.33 -9.96 20.24
C ASN A 93 -1.21 -10.86 19.02
N ALA A 94 -2.21 -11.70 18.76
CA ALA A 94 -2.27 -12.52 17.55
C ALA A 94 -2.32 -11.66 16.27
N THR A 95 -3.10 -10.57 16.29
CA THR A 95 -3.16 -9.61 15.17
C THR A 95 -1.79 -8.97 14.94
N LEU A 96 -1.16 -8.44 15.99
CA LEU A 96 0.15 -7.78 15.91
C LEU A 96 1.25 -8.74 15.44
N ALA A 97 1.21 -10.00 15.87
CA ALA A 97 2.16 -11.01 15.44
C ALA A 97 2.13 -11.25 13.92
N VAL A 98 0.93 -11.22 13.31
CA VAL A 98 0.78 -11.33 11.85
C VAL A 98 1.31 -10.07 11.15
N LEU A 99 1.00 -8.88 11.69
CA LEU A 99 1.37 -7.60 11.08
C LEU A 99 2.88 -7.30 11.15
N ALA A 100 3.58 -7.77 12.18
CA ALA A 100 4.97 -7.42 12.45
C ALA A 100 5.93 -7.60 11.25
N ASN A 101 5.71 -8.63 10.43
CA ASN A 101 6.64 -9.01 9.35
C ASN A 101 6.01 -9.07 7.95
N LYS A 102 4.72 -8.79 7.80
CA LYS A 102 3.99 -9.01 6.54
C LYS A 102 3.59 -7.74 5.80
N LEU A 103 3.83 -6.56 6.36
CA LEU A 103 3.48 -5.28 5.72
C LEU A 103 4.61 -4.80 4.79
N ILE A 104 4.28 -4.04 3.75
CA ILE A 104 5.22 -3.43 2.82
C ILE A 104 4.97 -1.92 2.73
N SER A 105 5.91 -1.14 3.24
CA SER A 105 5.85 0.33 3.20
C SER A 105 7.20 0.91 2.81
N PHE A 106 7.18 2.04 2.10
CA PHE A 106 8.37 2.84 1.76
C PHE A 106 8.67 3.93 2.80
N GLY A 107 8.13 3.77 4.01
CA GLY A 107 8.40 4.61 5.18
C GLY A 107 8.20 3.81 6.47
N SER A 108 8.00 4.51 7.59
CA SER A 108 7.75 3.87 8.87
C SER A 108 6.50 2.97 8.82
N LYS A 109 6.61 1.76 9.38
CA LYS A 109 5.49 0.84 9.55
C LYS A 109 4.96 1.00 10.97
N THR A 110 3.83 1.65 11.12
CA THR A 110 3.19 1.84 12.43
C THR A 110 1.79 1.24 12.40
N PRO A 111 1.66 -0.10 12.28
CA PRO A 111 0.36 -0.72 12.42
C PRO A 111 -0.15 -0.53 13.84
N THR A 112 -1.42 -0.18 13.97
CA THR A 112 -2.12 -0.13 15.25
C THR A 112 -3.29 -1.10 15.23
N VAL A 113 -3.65 -1.59 16.40
CA VAL A 113 -4.82 -2.44 16.59
C VAL A 113 -5.64 -1.77 17.67
N ASP A 114 -6.91 -1.49 17.37
CA ASP A 114 -7.85 -0.94 18.33
C ASP A 114 -8.01 -1.93 19.49
N ASN A 115 -8.47 -1.47 20.64
CA ASN A 115 -8.86 -2.40 21.69
C ASN A 115 -10.01 -3.27 21.16
N PRO A 116 -9.84 -4.60 21.00
CA PRO A 116 -10.91 -5.43 20.46
C PRO A 116 -12.19 -5.26 21.28
N SER A 117 -13.35 -5.13 20.65
CA SER A 117 -14.60 -4.95 21.37
C SER A 117 -15.35 -6.26 21.49
N ILE A 118 -16.03 -6.46 22.61
CA ILE A 118 -16.93 -7.60 22.83
C ILE A 118 -18.33 -7.02 23.01
N THR A 119 -19.31 -7.53 22.28
CA THR A 119 -20.72 -7.13 22.39
C THR A 119 -21.59 -8.37 22.37
N GLY A 120 -22.20 -8.69 23.51
CA GLY A 120 -22.73 -10.03 23.76
C GLY A 120 -21.61 -11.05 23.58
N ASP A 121 -21.82 -12.02 22.70
CA ASP A 121 -20.84 -13.06 22.41
C ASP A 121 -19.97 -12.75 21.17
N ILE A 122 -20.03 -11.55 20.60
CA ILE A 122 -19.28 -11.21 19.38
C ILE A 122 -18.04 -10.41 19.75
N LEU A 123 -16.87 -10.98 19.44
CA LEU A 123 -15.58 -10.30 19.45
C LEU A 123 -15.34 -9.62 18.10
N THR A 124 -14.98 -8.34 18.12
CA THR A 124 -14.61 -7.55 16.94
C THR A 124 -13.19 -7.02 17.08
N VAL A 125 -12.38 -7.21 16.03
CA VAL A 125 -10.98 -6.82 15.96
C VAL A 125 -10.78 -5.87 14.78
N THR A 126 -10.21 -4.69 15.03
CA THR A 126 -9.88 -3.71 13.99
C THR A 126 -8.39 -3.38 14.02
N ALA A 127 -7.75 -3.39 12.86
CA ALA A 127 -6.37 -2.96 12.68
C ALA A 127 -6.28 -1.82 11.67
N HIS A 128 -5.33 -0.91 11.90
CA HIS A 128 -5.07 0.25 11.05
C HIS A 128 -3.60 0.30 10.65
N LEU A 129 -3.34 0.94 9.52
CA LEU A 129 -2.01 1.20 8.99
C LEU A 129 -2.03 2.53 8.26
N ASN A 130 -1.12 3.42 8.65
CA ASN A 130 -0.84 4.61 7.86
C ASN A 130 0.06 4.23 6.66
N TYR A 131 -0.56 4.10 5.50
CA TYR A 131 0.09 3.78 4.24
C TYR A 131 0.56 5.06 3.53
N THR A 132 1.87 5.30 3.49
CA THR A 132 2.44 6.52 2.90
C THR A 132 2.86 6.36 1.44
N GLY A 133 2.89 5.13 0.93
CA GLY A 133 3.30 4.82 -0.44
C GLY A 133 4.66 5.42 -0.82
N ILE A 134 4.86 5.69 -2.11
CA ILE A 134 5.99 6.51 -2.54
C ILE A 134 5.68 7.96 -2.18
N PHE A 135 6.43 8.49 -1.20
CA PHE A 135 6.19 9.70 -0.40
C PHE A 135 5.59 10.91 -1.14
N PHE A 136 5.95 11.15 -2.41
CA PHE A 136 5.49 12.30 -3.18
C PHE A 136 4.13 12.12 -3.88
N LEU A 137 3.60 10.89 -3.99
CA LEU A 137 2.40 10.59 -4.77
C LEU A 137 1.12 10.42 -3.94
N THR A 138 1.22 9.88 -2.72
CA THR A 138 0.01 9.36 -2.03
C THR A 138 -0.36 10.03 -0.72
N GLY A 139 0.57 10.77 -0.08
CA GLY A 139 0.29 11.54 1.13
C GLY A 139 -0.47 10.76 2.20
N GLY A 140 0.23 9.88 2.94
CA GLY A 140 -0.24 9.18 4.16
C GLY A 140 -1.74 8.86 4.22
N GLN A 141 -2.16 7.72 3.70
CA GLN A 141 -3.53 7.23 3.74
C GLN A 141 -3.73 6.25 4.89
N ASP A 142 -4.76 6.44 5.70
CA ASP A 142 -5.13 5.44 6.71
C ASP A 142 -5.92 4.29 6.05
N ILE A 143 -5.41 3.07 6.18
CA ILE A 143 -6.09 1.87 5.71
C ILE A 143 -6.35 0.95 6.90
N SER A 144 -7.59 0.50 7.03
CA SER A 144 -8.03 -0.31 8.17
C SER A 144 -8.74 -1.58 7.75
N ALA A 145 -8.76 -2.61 8.57
CA ALA A 145 -9.61 -3.78 8.36
C ALA A 145 -10.25 -4.19 9.68
N THR A 146 -11.44 -4.79 9.58
CA THR A 146 -12.19 -5.26 10.73
C THR A 146 -12.68 -6.69 10.47
N SER A 147 -12.59 -7.53 11.50
CA SER A 147 -13.14 -8.88 11.51
C SER A 147 -13.87 -9.13 12.82
N SER A 148 -14.97 -9.88 12.77
CA SER A 148 -15.75 -10.25 13.95
C SER A 148 -15.98 -11.76 13.99
N MET A 149 -15.94 -12.36 15.19
CA MET A 149 -16.22 -13.78 15.42
C MET A 149 -17.02 -13.95 16.71
N ARG A 150 -17.87 -14.97 16.76
CA ARG A 150 -18.58 -15.35 17.99
C ARG A 150 -17.65 -16.12 18.92
N ILE A 151 -17.60 -15.72 20.18
CA ILE A 151 -16.87 -16.39 21.25
C ILE A 151 -17.56 -17.71 21.55
N GLU A 152 -16.81 -18.80 21.50
CA GLU A 152 -17.30 -20.12 21.84
C GLU A 152 -17.19 -20.31 23.36
N ALA A 153 -18.28 -20.06 24.09
CA ALA A 153 -18.45 -20.52 25.47
C ALA A 153 -18.98 -21.96 25.47
N LEU A 154 -18.65 -22.76 26.49
CA LEU A 154 -19.04 -24.17 26.62
C LEU A 154 -20.57 -24.36 26.72
N GLN A 155 -21.27 -24.30 25.59
CA GLN A 155 -22.69 -24.67 25.52
C GLN A 155 -22.91 -26.19 25.63
N SER A 156 -21.88 -26.96 25.99
CA SER A 156 -21.91 -28.43 26.10
C SER A 156 -22.08 -28.98 27.54
N TYR A 157 -22.18 -28.14 28.58
CA TYR A 157 -22.36 -28.64 29.96
C TYR A 157 -23.74 -28.34 30.59
N ALA A 158 -24.62 -27.64 29.87
CA ALA A 158 -26.01 -27.44 30.29
C ALA A 158 -26.95 -28.20 29.34
N SER A 159 -27.07 -29.51 29.57
CA SER A 159 -28.26 -30.27 29.17
C SER A 159 -28.88 -30.82 30.46
N PRO A 160 -30.19 -30.65 30.68
CA PRO A 160 -30.87 -31.10 31.90
C PRO A 160 -30.87 -32.63 32.03
#